data_AF-A0ABC8UJ94-F1
#
_entry.id   AF-A0ABC8UJ94-F1
#
_cell.length_a   1.000
_cell.length_b   1.000
_cell.length_c   1.000
_cell.angle_alpha   90.00
_cell.angle_beta   90.00
_cell.angle_gamma   90.00
#
_symmetry.space_group_name_H-M   'P 1'
#
loop_
_entity.id
_entity.type
_entity.pdbx_description
1 polymer ?
#
loop_
_entity_poly.entity_id
_entity_poly.type
_entity_poly.pdbx_seq_one_letter_code
_entity_poly.pdbx_strand_id
1 'polypeptide(L)'
;MRDLLLFENQLPFDILVKLFDMTKDSNQQSASDSIVDLALSTLAKWVPSFGNLPPSKIPPKNVDHLLGLLHDTWCSSFAEIVSFRENICASYKSKWSTIKCATELREAGIKFKKATANGPLFDIKFEKGIMTIPPLEIDDSTEWFFRNMIAYEQYNQGTEPTYVTDYVIFIDYLIDSPKDVKILCDCGVIDNFLGDDTMISNMFNKMTNHVNTSPTRFCYRNVFIDVNEHCGHHWNTWMADLRHNYFNTPWSIISVVCAFILMVFAMIQAIWSIL
;
A
#
# COMPACT_ATOMS: atom_id res chain seq x y z
N MET A 1 19.11 -17.03 3.92
CA MET A 1 18.36 -16.20 4.90
C MET A 1 16.88 -16.09 4.51
N ARG A 2 16.55 -15.90 3.22
CA ARG A 2 15.19 -16.03 2.67
C ARG A 2 14.41 -17.23 3.25
N ASP A 3 15.03 -18.39 3.32
CA ASP A 3 14.40 -19.62 3.83
C ASP A 3 13.88 -19.50 5.27
N LEU A 4 14.50 -18.66 6.12
CA LEU A 4 14.06 -18.45 7.51
C LEU A 4 12.75 -17.64 7.61
N LEU A 5 12.41 -16.91 6.54
CA LEU A 5 11.21 -16.09 6.43
C LEU A 5 10.15 -16.70 5.51
N LEU A 6 10.40 -17.89 4.96
CA LEU A 6 9.37 -18.61 4.23
C LEU A 6 8.35 -19.15 5.22
N PHE A 7 7.06 -18.84 5.02
CA PHE A 7 5.96 -19.27 5.86
C PHE A 7 5.91 -20.80 6.03
N GLU A 8 6.25 -21.54 4.97
CA GLU A 8 6.30 -23.00 4.97
C GLU A 8 7.51 -23.59 5.71
N ASN A 9 8.52 -22.76 6.04
CA ASN A 9 9.78 -23.18 6.66
C ASN A 9 10.02 -22.48 8.01
N GLN A 10 8.97 -22.37 8.82
CA GLN A 10 9.06 -21.76 10.15
C GLN A 10 9.46 -22.79 11.20
N LEU A 11 10.53 -22.47 11.94
CA LEU A 11 10.93 -23.21 13.14
C LEU A 11 10.30 -22.56 14.38
N PRO A 12 9.79 -23.36 15.34
CA PRO A 12 9.36 -22.85 16.62
C PRO A 12 10.46 -22.01 17.29
N PHE A 13 10.11 -20.81 17.75
CA PHE A 13 11.08 -19.86 18.30
C PHE A 13 11.79 -20.42 19.53
N ASP A 14 11.11 -21.23 20.34
CA ASP A 14 11.69 -21.93 21.49
C ASP A 14 12.91 -22.81 21.12
N ILE A 15 12.91 -23.40 19.92
CA ILE A 15 14.05 -24.19 19.44
C ILE A 15 15.21 -23.25 19.11
N LEU A 16 14.94 -22.11 18.49
CA LEU A 16 15.95 -21.11 18.18
C LEU A 16 16.56 -20.53 19.45
N VAL A 17 15.75 -20.24 20.48
CA VAL A 17 16.22 -19.81 21.80
C VAL A 17 17.18 -20.83 22.39
N LYS A 18 16.81 -22.12 22.40
CA LYS A 18 17.68 -23.20 22.90
C LYS A 18 18.98 -23.31 22.11
N LEU A 19 18.93 -23.28 20.78
CA LEU A 19 20.11 -23.34 19.93
C LEU A 19 21.04 -22.15 20.18
N PHE A 20 20.48 -20.95 20.30
CA PHE A 20 21.23 -19.73 20.62
C PHE A 20 21.88 -19.82 22.00
N ASP A 21 21.14 -20.29 23.01
CA ASP A 21 21.68 -20.47 24.36
C ASP A 21 22.81 -21.51 24.41
N MET A 22 22.78 -22.53 23.55
CA MET A 22 23.88 -23.49 23.42
C MET A 22 25.15 -22.89 22.79
N THR A 23 25.03 -21.79 22.03
CA THR A 23 26.19 -21.08 21.46
C THR A 23 26.85 -20.10 22.42
N LYS A 24 26.20 -19.80 23.56
CA LYS A 24 26.74 -18.89 24.57
C LYS A 24 27.88 -19.56 25.33
N ASP A 25 29.05 -18.96 25.25
CA ASP A 25 30.21 -19.41 26.02
C ASP A 25 30.01 -19.04 27.50
N SER A 26 30.20 -20.01 28.41
CA SER A 26 29.93 -19.85 29.85
C SER A 26 30.82 -18.82 30.55
N ASN A 27 31.85 -18.32 29.86
CA ASN A 27 32.79 -17.30 30.33
C ASN A 27 32.48 -15.86 29.86
N GLN A 28 31.51 -15.66 28.96
CA GLN A 28 31.10 -14.33 28.51
C GLN A 28 29.74 -13.96 29.09
N GLN A 29 29.76 -13.63 30.37
CA GLN A 29 28.65 -12.93 31.02
C GLN A 29 28.75 -11.44 30.66
N SER A 30 28.49 -11.11 29.40
CA SER A 30 28.47 -9.71 28.94
C SER A 30 27.19 -9.46 28.16
N ALA A 31 26.42 -8.53 28.74
CA ALA A 31 25.35 -7.74 28.15
C ALA A 31 24.36 -8.46 27.23
N SER A 32 23.21 -8.85 27.79
CA SER A 32 21.88 -8.68 27.16
C SER A 32 21.73 -8.92 25.65
N ASP A 33 22.42 -9.90 25.05
CA ASP A 33 22.16 -10.28 23.66
C ASP A 33 20.88 -11.11 23.64
N SER A 34 19.76 -10.41 23.57
CA SER A 34 18.47 -11.03 23.30
C SER A 34 18.52 -11.63 21.90
N ILE A 35 18.22 -12.92 21.76
CA ILE A 35 18.04 -13.55 20.45
C ILE A 35 17.03 -12.77 19.59
N VAL A 36 16.07 -12.09 20.21
CA VAL A 36 15.11 -11.20 19.55
C VAL A 36 15.83 -10.01 18.92
N ASP A 37 16.73 -9.34 19.65
CA ASP A 37 17.47 -8.18 19.12
C ASP A 37 18.43 -8.61 18.01
N LEU A 38 19.06 -9.79 18.15
CA LEU A 38 19.89 -10.37 17.09
C LEU A 38 19.04 -10.73 15.86
N ALA A 39 17.89 -11.37 16.04
CA ALA A 39 16.98 -11.72 14.96
C ALA A 39 16.48 -10.45 14.25
N LEU A 40 16.00 -9.44 14.98
CA LEU A 40 15.48 -8.22 14.37
C LEU A 40 16.58 -7.41 13.68
N SER A 41 17.75 -7.23 14.31
CA SER A 41 18.86 -6.49 13.71
C SER A 41 19.47 -7.20 12.50
N THR A 42 19.44 -8.54 12.47
CA THR A 42 19.83 -9.28 11.27
C THR A 42 18.76 -9.13 10.21
N LEU A 43 17.50 -9.45 10.49
CA LEU A 43 16.40 -9.38 9.51
C LEU A 43 16.21 -7.97 8.93
N ALA A 44 16.38 -6.91 9.72
CA ALA A 44 16.32 -5.51 9.26
C ALA A 44 17.29 -5.18 8.11
N LYS A 45 18.42 -5.90 8.01
CA LYS A 45 19.41 -5.71 6.94
C LYS A 45 19.01 -6.36 5.62
N TRP A 46 18.05 -7.28 5.65
CA TRP A 46 17.70 -8.14 4.51
C TRP A 46 16.31 -7.91 3.98
N VAL A 47 15.53 -7.03 4.62
CA VAL A 47 14.26 -6.59 4.06
C VAL A 47 14.37 -5.12 3.65
N PRO A 48 14.01 -4.75 2.40
CA PRO A 48 14.11 -3.37 1.89
C PRO A 48 13.07 -2.46 2.55
N SER A 49 13.42 -1.21 2.87
CA SER A 49 12.59 -0.22 3.61
C SER A 49 12.64 -0.28 5.15
N PHE A 50 13.39 -1.20 5.75
CA PHE A 50 13.28 -1.54 7.19
C PHE A 50 14.42 -1.07 8.10
N GLY A 51 15.21 -0.10 7.64
CA GLY A 51 16.45 0.32 8.30
C GLY A 51 16.30 0.79 9.76
N ASN A 52 15.09 1.12 10.23
CA ASN A 52 14.82 1.61 11.58
C ASN A 52 13.63 0.89 12.25
N LEU A 53 13.69 -0.43 12.31
CA LEU A 53 12.83 -1.23 13.19
C LEU A 53 12.94 -0.69 14.64
N PRO A 54 11.84 -0.25 15.28
CA PRO A 54 11.88 0.15 16.68
C PRO A 54 12.31 -1.05 17.54
N PRO A 55 13.03 -0.82 18.66
CA PRO A 55 13.40 -1.91 19.56
C PRO A 55 12.15 -2.62 20.05
N SER A 56 12.19 -3.96 20.02
CA SER A 56 11.05 -4.79 20.39
C SER A 56 10.64 -4.52 21.83
N LYS A 57 9.36 -4.20 22.04
CA LYS A 57 8.73 -4.24 23.36
C LYS A 57 8.20 -5.65 23.69
N ILE A 58 8.27 -6.58 22.75
CA ILE A 58 7.65 -7.90 22.86
C ILE A 58 8.58 -8.80 23.69
N PRO A 59 8.13 -9.27 24.87
CA PRO A 59 8.90 -10.24 25.62
C PRO A 59 9.00 -11.55 24.82
N PRO A 60 10.16 -12.23 24.80
CA PRO A 60 10.40 -13.43 23.98
C PRO A 60 9.47 -14.63 24.29
N LYS A 61 8.60 -14.53 25.30
CA LYS A 61 7.72 -15.62 25.74
C LYS A 61 6.47 -15.85 24.88
N ASN A 62 6.15 -14.95 23.95
CA ASN A 62 4.95 -15.05 23.10
C ASN A 62 5.27 -15.07 21.59
N VAL A 63 6.50 -15.46 21.23
CA VAL A 63 6.94 -15.48 19.83
C VAL A 63 6.84 -16.90 19.31
N ASP A 64 6.00 -17.15 18.31
CA ASP A 64 5.83 -18.49 17.75
C ASP A 64 6.99 -18.89 16.84
N HIS A 65 7.43 -18.00 15.96
CA HIS A 65 8.53 -18.20 15.01
C HIS A 65 9.06 -16.86 14.48
N LEU A 66 10.14 -16.88 13.68
CA LEU A 66 10.82 -15.66 13.19
C LEU A 66 9.93 -14.77 12.32
N LEU A 67 9.14 -15.35 11.41
CA LEU A 67 8.21 -14.58 10.58
C LEU A 67 7.12 -13.89 11.43
N GLY A 68 6.61 -14.56 12.47
CA GLY A 68 5.65 -14.00 13.42
C GLY A 68 6.27 -12.87 14.24
N LEU A 69 7.50 -13.06 14.74
CA LEU A 69 8.25 -12.00 15.43
C LEU A 69 8.36 -10.73 14.58
N LEU A 70 8.72 -10.90 13.31
CA LEU A 70 8.88 -9.79 12.38
C LEU A 70 7.55 -9.09 12.11
N HIS A 71 6.50 -9.88 11.87
CA HIS A 71 5.14 -9.39 11.68
C HIS A 71 4.65 -8.58 12.89
N ASP A 72 4.72 -9.15 14.09
CA ASP A 72 4.27 -8.48 15.31
C ASP A 72 5.04 -7.17 15.56
N THR A 73 6.36 -7.19 15.33
CA THR A 73 7.21 -6.02 15.55
C THR A 73 6.81 -4.87 14.62
N TRP A 74 6.55 -5.14 13.34
CA TRP A 74 6.12 -4.10 12.39
C TRP A 74 4.69 -3.64 12.59
N CYS A 75 3.80 -4.60 12.83
CA CYS A 75 2.38 -4.34 12.94
C CYS A 75 2.05 -3.63 14.25
N SER A 76 2.82 -3.82 15.33
CA SER A 76 2.55 -3.22 16.65
C SER A 76 2.32 -1.70 16.60
N SER A 77 3.21 -0.97 15.93
CA SER A 77 3.11 0.50 15.80
C SER A 77 1.89 0.95 15.01
N PHE A 78 1.47 0.16 14.02
CA PHE A 78 0.29 0.46 13.21
C PHE A 78 -1.00 0.00 13.90
N ALA A 79 -0.98 -1.12 14.63
CA ALA A 79 -2.08 -1.64 15.43
C ALA A 79 -2.56 -0.62 16.49
N GLU A 80 -1.62 0.05 17.17
CA GLU A 80 -1.93 1.13 18.10
C GLU A 80 -2.68 2.29 17.41
N ILE A 81 -2.32 2.60 16.17
CA ILE A 81 -2.96 3.67 15.38
C ILE A 81 -4.34 3.23 14.88
N VAL A 82 -4.47 2.02 14.36
CA VAL A 82 -5.73 1.49 13.84
C VAL A 82 -6.76 1.36 14.97
N SER A 83 -6.39 0.81 16.12
CA SER A 83 -7.27 0.71 17.30
C SER A 83 -7.74 2.08 17.80
N PHE A 84 -6.88 3.10 17.76
CA PHE A 84 -7.27 4.48 18.06
C PHE A 84 -8.29 5.02 17.03
N ARG A 85 -8.08 4.77 15.73
CA ARG A 85 -8.98 5.18 14.65
C ARG A 85 -10.34 4.48 14.70
N GLU A 86 -10.38 3.20 15.01
CA GLU A 86 -11.61 2.42 15.11
C GLU A 86 -12.50 2.90 16.27
N ASN A 87 -11.91 3.22 17.43
CA ASN A 87 -12.64 3.77 18.57
C ASN A 87 -13.35 5.10 18.27
N ILE A 88 -12.80 5.92 17.36
CA ILE A 88 -13.41 7.19 16.92
C ILE A 88 -14.55 6.93 15.92
N CYS A 89 -14.49 5.84 15.15
CA CYS A 89 -15.19 5.72 13.87
C CYS A 89 -16.25 4.60 13.81
N ALA A 90 -16.62 4.00 14.94
CA ALA A 90 -17.64 2.94 15.08
C ALA A 90 -19.06 3.30 14.53
N SER A 91 -19.26 4.53 14.05
CA SER A 91 -20.55 5.08 13.64
C SER A 91 -20.96 4.80 12.19
N TYR A 92 -20.07 4.41 11.27
CA TYR A 92 -20.43 4.33 9.84
C TYR A 92 -20.31 2.91 9.28
N LYS A 93 -21.45 2.21 9.20
CA LYS A 93 -21.61 0.93 8.45
C LYS A 93 -21.79 1.15 6.94
N SER A 94 -21.06 2.08 6.34
CA SER A 94 -21.09 2.26 4.87
C SER A 94 -20.19 1.24 4.18
N LYS A 95 -20.70 0.50 3.20
CA LYS A 95 -19.88 -0.33 2.31
C LYS A 95 -18.87 0.61 1.62
N TRP A 96 -17.58 0.46 1.90
CA TRP A 96 -16.57 1.25 1.23
C TRP A 96 -16.43 0.76 -0.22
N SER A 97 -16.34 1.70 -1.15
CA SER A 97 -16.01 1.44 -2.55
C SER A 97 -14.50 1.45 -2.74
N THR A 98 -14.02 0.71 -3.73
CA THR A 98 -12.62 0.76 -4.16
C THR A 98 -12.24 2.18 -4.55
N ILE A 99 -10.96 2.52 -4.46
CA ILE A 99 -10.43 3.79 -4.97
C ILE A 99 -9.95 3.62 -6.42
N LYS A 100 -9.62 4.74 -7.05
CA LYS A 100 -9.04 4.80 -8.39
C LYS A 100 -7.52 4.63 -8.36
N CYS A 101 -6.90 4.35 -9.51
CA CYS A 101 -5.45 4.23 -9.60
C CYS A 101 -4.74 5.58 -9.43
N ALA A 102 -3.43 5.58 -9.22
CA ALA A 102 -2.66 6.80 -8.95
C ALA A 102 -2.81 7.86 -10.05
N THR A 103 -2.88 7.45 -11.32
CA THR A 103 -3.10 8.34 -12.46
C THR A 103 -4.45 9.05 -12.36
N GLU A 104 -5.53 8.29 -12.19
CA GLU A 104 -6.89 8.83 -12.07
C GLU A 104 -7.05 9.71 -10.81
N LEU A 105 -6.45 9.32 -9.68
CA LEU A 105 -6.47 10.12 -8.45
C LEU A 105 -5.72 11.44 -8.63
N ARG A 106 -4.58 11.42 -9.33
CA ARG A 106 -3.81 12.64 -9.66
C ARG A 106 -4.61 13.57 -10.57
N GLU A 107 -5.32 13.02 -11.55
CA GLU A 107 -6.23 13.77 -12.43
C GLU A 107 -7.42 14.36 -11.66
N ALA A 108 -7.91 13.65 -10.63
CA ALA A 108 -8.94 14.14 -9.71
C ALA A 108 -8.42 15.21 -8.72
N GLY A 109 -7.15 15.61 -8.80
CA GLY A 109 -6.56 16.68 -8.00
C GLY A 109 -5.86 16.20 -6.72
N ILE A 110 -5.76 14.90 -6.48
CA ILE A 110 -5.06 14.35 -5.33
C ILE A 110 -3.55 14.43 -5.55
N LYS A 111 -2.83 14.87 -4.52
CA LYS A 111 -1.36 14.93 -4.51
C LYS A 111 -0.79 13.81 -3.67
N PHE A 112 0.15 13.06 -4.23
CA PHE A 112 0.91 12.06 -3.48
C PHE A 112 2.12 12.70 -2.82
N LYS A 113 2.42 12.27 -1.60
CA LYS A 113 3.57 12.74 -0.82
C LYS A 113 4.18 11.61 0.00
N LYS A 114 5.51 11.53 -0.02
CA LYS A 114 6.30 10.69 0.89
C LYS A 114 6.08 11.10 2.35
N ALA A 115 5.76 10.13 3.22
CA ALA A 115 5.71 10.34 4.67
C ALA A 115 7.12 10.52 5.27
N THR A 116 7.22 11.09 6.47
CA THR A 116 8.49 11.18 7.19
C THR A 116 9.03 9.80 7.53
N ALA A 117 10.34 9.58 7.36
CA ALA A 117 11.00 8.28 7.50
C ALA A 117 10.90 7.62 8.90
N ASN A 118 10.48 8.37 9.93
CA ASN A 118 10.36 7.87 11.31
C ASN A 118 8.92 7.46 11.68
N GLY A 119 8.01 7.42 10.70
CA GLY A 119 6.62 7.00 10.92
C GLY A 119 6.42 5.49 10.85
N PRO A 120 5.27 4.98 11.32
CA PRO A 120 4.88 3.59 11.12
C PRO A 120 4.80 3.25 9.63
N LEU A 121 5.32 2.09 9.27
CA LEU A 121 5.48 1.69 7.87
C LEU A 121 4.18 1.60 7.08
N PHE A 122 3.10 1.20 7.76
CA PHE A 122 1.79 0.99 7.14
C PHE A 122 0.88 2.22 7.32
N ASP A 123 1.35 3.33 7.89
CA ASP A 123 0.51 4.48 8.18
C ASP A 123 0.27 5.38 6.97
N ILE A 124 -0.76 5.02 6.18
CA ILE A 124 -1.26 5.84 5.09
C ILE A 124 -2.31 6.82 5.60
N LYS A 125 -2.18 8.08 5.19
CA LYS A 125 -3.07 9.19 5.57
C LYS A 125 -3.57 9.93 4.34
N PHE A 126 -4.80 10.42 4.42
CA PHE A 126 -5.36 11.32 3.43
C PHE A 126 -5.93 12.54 4.14
N GLU A 127 -5.40 13.73 3.83
CA GLU A 127 -5.83 14.98 4.43
C GLU A 127 -5.91 16.06 3.35
N LYS A 128 -7.10 16.65 3.17
CA LYS A 128 -7.32 17.81 2.30
C LYS A 128 -6.75 17.65 0.87
N GLY A 129 -6.98 16.50 0.25
CA GLY A 129 -6.50 16.21 -1.12
C GLY A 129 -5.03 15.79 -1.20
N ILE A 130 -4.36 15.58 -0.07
CA ILE A 130 -2.97 15.08 -0.03
C ILE A 130 -2.97 13.67 0.55
N MET A 131 -2.54 12.71 -0.26
CA MET A 131 -2.29 11.34 0.17
C MET A 131 -0.83 11.19 0.59
N THR A 132 -0.61 10.95 1.88
CA THR A 132 0.72 10.75 2.45
C THR A 132 0.97 9.26 2.66
N ILE A 133 2.00 8.72 2.00
CA ILE A 133 2.32 7.28 2.00
C ILE A 133 3.76 7.11 2.48
N PRO A 134 4.02 6.20 3.44
CA PRO A 134 5.38 5.83 3.81
C PRO A 134 6.19 5.33 2.61
N PRO A 135 7.48 5.71 2.49
CA PRO A 135 8.30 5.28 1.38
C PRO A 135 8.47 3.76 1.35
N LEU A 136 8.42 3.19 0.16
CA LEU A 136 8.60 1.77 -0.09
C LEU A 136 9.74 1.57 -1.09
N GLU A 137 10.79 0.92 -0.61
CA GLU A 137 11.88 0.38 -1.42
C GLU A 137 11.44 -0.94 -2.05
N ILE A 138 11.55 -1.03 -3.38
CA ILE A 138 11.15 -2.22 -4.13
C ILE A 138 12.35 -2.82 -4.84
N ASP A 139 12.68 -4.06 -4.49
CA ASP A 139 13.75 -4.85 -5.08
C ASP A 139 13.29 -6.30 -5.37
N ASP A 140 14.24 -7.16 -5.77
CA ASP A 140 13.98 -8.58 -6.06
C ASP A 140 13.42 -9.38 -4.87
N SER A 141 13.57 -8.86 -3.65
CA SER A 141 13.12 -9.51 -2.42
C SER A 141 11.68 -9.17 -2.04
N THR A 142 11.17 -8.03 -2.50
CA THR A 142 9.86 -7.48 -2.13
C THR A 142 8.71 -8.47 -2.40
N GLU A 143 8.69 -9.12 -3.56
CA GLU A 143 7.60 -10.02 -3.93
C GLU A 143 7.49 -11.23 -2.99
N TRP A 144 8.57 -12.00 -2.86
CA TRP A 144 8.51 -13.22 -2.05
C TRP A 144 8.27 -12.88 -0.58
N PHE A 145 8.81 -11.75 -0.11
CA PHE A 145 8.64 -11.32 1.26
C PHE A 145 7.17 -11.03 1.58
N PHE A 146 6.52 -10.14 0.81
CA PHE A 146 5.11 -9.79 1.05
C PHE A 146 4.18 -11.00 0.86
N ARG A 147 4.45 -11.89 -0.11
CA ARG A 147 3.67 -13.13 -0.28
C ARG A 147 3.71 -14.02 0.96
N ASN A 148 4.86 -14.14 1.63
CA ASN A 148 4.98 -14.94 2.85
C ASN A 148 4.27 -14.28 4.04
N MET A 149 4.32 -12.95 4.16
CA MET A 149 3.56 -12.22 5.18
C MET A 149 2.05 -12.34 4.96
N ILE A 150 1.59 -12.20 3.70
CA ILE A 150 0.19 -12.41 3.34
C ILE A 150 -0.21 -13.85 3.67
N ALA A 151 0.57 -14.87 3.29
CA ALA A 151 0.27 -16.26 3.62
C ALA A 151 0.15 -16.49 5.14
N TYR A 152 1.06 -15.89 5.92
CA TYR A 152 1.02 -15.92 7.39
C TYR A 152 -0.27 -15.30 7.94
N GLU A 153 -0.64 -14.10 7.49
CA GLU A 153 -1.88 -13.45 7.91
C GLU A 153 -3.14 -14.21 7.47
N GLN A 154 -3.12 -14.80 6.27
CA GLN A 154 -4.23 -15.58 5.74
C GLN A 154 -4.42 -16.91 6.51
N TYR A 155 -3.32 -17.52 6.96
CA TYR A 155 -3.38 -18.72 7.80
C TYR A 155 -3.94 -18.42 9.20
N ASN A 156 -3.55 -17.27 9.78
CA ASN A 156 -4.02 -16.83 11.10
C ASN A 156 -5.35 -16.07 11.07
N GLN A 157 -6.19 -16.28 10.05
CA GLN A 157 -7.49 -15.61 9.91
C GLN A 157 -8.43 -15.94 11.08
N GLY A 158 -8.68 -14.95 11.95
CA GLY A 158 -9.72 -15.07 12.98
C GLY A 158 -9.63 -14.06 14.12
N THR A 159 -8.42 -13.72 14.57
CA THR A 159 -8.18 -12.96 15.80
C THR A 159 -7.65 -11.54 15.61
N GLU A 160 -6.79 -11.30 14.61
CA GLU A 160 -6.09 -10.02 14.42
C GLU A 160 -6.40 -9.38 13.05
N PRO A 161 -6.24 -8.05 12.89
CA PRO A 161 -6.33 -7.38 11.60
C PRO A 161 -5.21 -7.80 10.64
N THR A 162 -5.52 -7.85 9.35
CA THR A 162 -4.60 -8.25 8.28
C THR A 162 -3.81 -7.04 7.77
N TYR A 163 -2.96 -6.46 8.63
CA TYR A 163 -2.28 -5.18 8.37
C TYR A 163 -1.43 -5.17 7.09
N VAL A 164 -0.61 -6.21 6.89
CA VAL A 164 0.29 -6.30 5.73
C VAL A 164 -0.51 -6.55 4.46
N THR A 165 -1.49 -7.45 4.52
CA THR A 165 -2.40 -7.73 3.41
C THR A 165 -3.16 -6.48 2.99
N ASP A 166 -3.75 -5.76 3.95
CA ASP A 166 -4.50 -4.54 3.70
C ASP A 166 -3.61 -3.46 3.08
N TYR A 167 -2.35 -3.36 3.52
CA TYR A 167 -1.37 -2.43 2.96
C TYR A 167 -1.02 -2.79 1.51
N VAL A 168 -0.69 -4.05 1.23
CA VAL A 168 -0.37 -4.50 -0.13
C VAL A 168 -1.55 -4.25 -1.06
N ILE A 169 -2.77 -4.50 -0.60
CA ILE A 169 -4.00 -4.25 -1.37
C ILE A 169 -4.22 -2.76 -1.61
N PHE A 170 -3.93 -1.91 -0.63
CA PHE A 170 -3.97 -0.46 -0.82
C PHE A 170 -3.01 -0.03 -1.94
N ILE A 171 -1.77 -0.51 -1.92
CA ILE A 171 -0.76 -0.18 -2.93
C ILE A 171 -1.16 -0.72 -4.30
N ASP A 172 -1.71 -1.94 -4.37
CA ASP A 172 -2.25 -2.54 -5.59
C ASP A 172 -3.36 -1.69 -6.23
N TYR A 173 -4.30 -1.16 -5.43
CA TYR A 173 -5.31 -0.23 -5.93
C TYR A 173 -4.72 1.05 -6.53
N LEU A 174 -3.57 1.51 -6.03
CA LEU A 174 -2.87 2.65 -6.61
C LEU A 174 -2.14 2.30 -7.91
N ILE A 175 -1.70 1.05 -8.08
CA ILE A 175 -0.81 0.62 -9.17
C ILE A 175 -1.54 -0.35 -10.11
N ASP A 176 -2.27 0.19 -11.09
CA ASP A 176 -2.86 -0.63 -12.16
C ASP A 176 -1.88 -0.80 -13.34
N SER A 177 -1.06 0.22 -13.60
CA SER A 177 -0.19 0.31 -14.78
C SER A 177 1.23 0.83 -14.45
N PRO A 178 2.19 0.69 -15.38
CA PRO A 178 3.54 1.26 -15.21
C PRO A 178 3.54 2.78 -15.03
N LYS A 179 2.52 3.48 -15.55
CA LYS A 179 2.36 4.93 -15.37
C LYS A 179 2.12 5.29 -13.90
N ASP A 180 1.35 4.47 -13.19
CA ASP A 180 1.04 4.68 -11.79
C ASP A 180 2.29 4.51 -10.92
N VAL A 181 3.11 3.48 -11.22
CA VAL A 181 4.42 3.29 -10.59
C VAL A 181 5.28 4.52 -10.78
N LYS A 182 5.36 5.04 -12.00
CA LYS A 182 6.15 6.23 -12.31
C LYS A 182 5.69 7.46 -11.51
N ILE A 183 4.39 7.68 -11.37
CA ILE A 183 3.85 8.77 -10.55
C ILE A 183 4.31 8.63 -9.09
N LEU A 184 4.23 7.44 -8.53
CA LEU A 184 4.63 7.18 -7.14
C LEU A 184 6.14 7.30 -6.94
N CYS A 185 6.94 6.92 -7.94
CA CYS A 185 8.39 7.13 -7.98
C CYS A 185 8.73 8.62 -8.02
N ASP A 186 8.09 9.39 -8.90
CA ASP A 186 8.29 10.84 -9.02
C ASP A 186 7.94 11.57 -7.70
N CYS A 187 7.00 11.04 -6.93
CA CYS A 187 6.62 11.55 -5.61
C CYS A 187 7.50 11.05 -4.46
N GLY A 188 8.49 10.20 -4.73
CA GLY A 188 9.38 9.58 -3.74
C GLY A 188 8.69 8.61 -2.79
N VAL A 189 7.50 8.13 -3.16
CA VAL A 189 6.76 7.10 -2.43
C VAL A 189 7.34 5.72 -2.73
N ILE A 190 7.72 5.47 -3.98
CA ILE A 190 8.37 4.22 -4.37
C ILE A 190 9.82 4.51 -4.78
N ASP A 191 10.75 3.80 -4.16
CA ASP A 191 12.15 3.77 -4.57
C ASP A 191 12.36 2.48 -5.40
N ASN A 192 12.42 2.62 -6.73
CA ASN A 192 12.48 1.50 -7.67
C ASN A 192 13.93 0.98 -7.84
N PHE A 193 14.25 -0.15 -7.20
CA PHE A 193 15.51 -0.88 -7.37
C PHE A 193 15.41 -2.06 -8.35
N LEU A 194 14.21 -2.41 -8.84
CA LEU A 194 14.01 -3.38 -9.92
C LEU A 194 14.38 -2.84 -11.30
N GLY A 195 14.33 -1.53 -11.49
CA GLY A 195 14.72 -0.84 -12.72
C GLY A 195 13.67 -0.85 -13.84
N ASP A 196 12.54 -1.55 -13.67
CA ASP A 196 11.43 -1.56 -14.62
C ASP A 196 10.07 -1.35 -13.93
N ASP A 197 9.42 -0.24 -14.25
CA ASP A 197 8.07 0.10 -13.77
C ASP A 197 7.04 -0.98 -14.14
N THR A 198 7.23 -1.66 -15.27
CA THR A 198 6.36 -2.76 -15.73
C THR A 198 6.48 -4.00 -14.86
N MET A 199 7.68 -4.29 -14.34
CA MET A 199 7.87 -5.39 -13.40
C MET A 199 7.15 -5.10 -12.08
N ILE A 200 7.23 -3.86 -11.58
CA ILE A 200 6.55 -3.45 -10.34
C ILE A 200 5.03 -3.55 -10.47
N SER A 201 4.44 -3.00 -11.54
CA SER A 201 2.98 -3.06 -11.71
C SER A 201 2.48 -4.49 -11.84
N ASN A 202 3.19 -5.33 -12.59
CA ASN A 202 2.85 -6.76 -12.71
C ASN A 202 3.03 -7.53 -11.40
N MET A 203 4.03 -7.17 -10.58
CA MET A 203 4.29 -7.79 -9.29
C MET A 203 3.09 -7.58 -8.35
N PHE A 204 2.65 -6.33 -8.15
CA PHE A 204 1.51 -6.03 -7.26
C PHE A 204 0.21 -6.65 -7.76
N ASN A 205 -0.12 -6.47 -9.05
CA ASN A 205 -1.32 -7.03 -9.67
C ASN A 205 -1.40 -8.57 -9.54
N LYS A 206 -0.25 -9.25 -9.45
CA LYS A 206 -0.19 -10.71 -9.23
C LYS A 206 -0.13 -11.10 -7.76
N MET A 207 0.26 -10.19 -6.87
CA MET A 207 0.46 -10.46 -5.45
C MET A 207 -0.87 -10.50 -4.70
N THR A 208 -1.81 -9.65 -5.11
CA THR A 208 -3.16 -9.56 -4.53
C THR A 208 -4.15 -10.57 -5.11
N ASN A 209 -3.77 -11.28 -6.19
CA ASN A 209 -4.58 -12.37 -6.74
C ASN A 209 -4.85 -13.45 -5.70
N HIS A 210 -6.12 -13.80 -5.52
CA HIS A 210 -6.61 -14.81 -4.57
C HIS A 210 -6.40 -14.48 -3.08
N VAL A 211 -6.15 -13.22 -2.73
CA VAL A 211 -6.04 -12.80 -1.33
C VAL A 211 -7.43 -12.45 -0.78
N ASN A 212 -7.80 -13.05 0.36
CA ASN A 212 -9.09 -12.79 0.98
C ASN A 212 -9.01 -11.56 1.89
N THR A 213 -9.84 -10.56 1.63
CA THR A 213 -9.99 -9.37 2.49
C THR A 213 -11.29 -9.38 3.24
N SER A 214 -11.25 -9.04 4.52
CA SER A 214 -12.46 -8.76 5.28
C SER A 214 -12.99 -7.37 4.95
N PRO A 215 -14.20 -7.22 4.36
CA PRO A 215 -14.75 -5.91 4.06
C PRO A 215 -15.05 -5.08 5.32
N THR A 216 -15.17 -5.73 6.47
CA THR A 216 -15.54 -5.08 7.74
C THR A 216 -14.34 -4.64 8.57
N ARG A 217 -13.16 -5.25 8.38
CA ARG A 217 -11.94 -5.02 9.19
C ARG A 217 -10.78 -4.39 8.39
N PHE A 218 -11.07 -3.85 7.20
CA PHE A 218 -10.04 -3.22 6.36
C PHE A 218 -9.46 -1.95 7.00
N CYS A 219 -8.16 -1.94 7.26
CA CYS A 219 -7.46 -0.89 8.02
C CYS A 219 -7.54 0.50 7.38
N TYR A 220 -7.66 0.58 6.06
CA TYR A 220 -7.67 1.84 5.30
C TYR A 220 -9.06 2.27 4.85
N ARG A 221 -10.11 1.66 5.42
CA ARG A 221 -11.50 1.96 5.07
C ARG A 221 -11.82 3.46 5.14
N ASN A 222 -11.37 4.14 6.18
CA ASN A 222 -11.62 5.58 6.34
C ASN A 222 -10.88 6.40 5.28
N VAL A 223 -9.64 6.03 4.97
CA VAL A 223 -8.88 6.67 3.88
C VAL A 223 -9.63 6.54 2.55
N PHE A 224 -10.20 5.36 2.27
CA PHE A 224 -10.99 5.14 1.06
C PHE A 224 -12.27 5.98 1.03
N ILE A 225 -12.95 6.13 2.16
CA ILE A 225 -14.14 6.98 2.28
C ILE A 225 -13.75 8.44 1.98
N ASP A 226 -12.73 8.96 2.65
CA ASP A 226 -12.31 10.36 2.52
C ASP A 226 -11.82 10.67 1.09
N VAL A 227 -11.08 9.74 0.47
CA VAL A 227 -10.63 9.86 -0.93
C VAL A 227 -11.81 9.89 -1.89
N ASN A 228 -12.76 8.98 -1.72
CA ASN A 228 -13.93 8.90 -2.59
C ASN A 228 -14.86 10.10 -2.41
N GLU A 229 -15.02 10.61 -1.20
CA GLU A 229 -15.77 11.84 -0.93
C GLU A 229 -15.09 13.05 -1.59
N HIS A 230 -13.77 13.18 -1.45
CA HIS A 230 -13.01 14.26 -2.08
C HIS A 230 -13.12 14.21 -3.61
N CYS A 231 -12.91 13.04 -4.21
CA CYS A 231 -13.03 12.84 -5.67
C CYS A 231 -14.46 13.10 -6.14
N GLY A 232 -15.46 12.62 -5.39
CA GLY A 232 -16.88 12.81 -5.70
C GLY A 232 -17.27 14.28 -5.69
N HIS A 233 -16.84 15.05 -4.69
CA HIS A 233 -17.07 16.49 -4.63
C HIS A 233 -16.39 17.20 -5.81
N HIS A 234 -15.11 16.94 -6.08
CA HIS A 234 -14.38 17.57 -7.18
C HIS A 234 -14.98 17.22 -8.55
N TRP A 235 -15.33 15.95 -8.78
CA TRP A 235 -15.98 15.51 -10.00
C TRP A 235 -17.33 16.19 -10.19
N ASN A 236 -18.13 16.28 -9.12
CA ASN A 236 -19.43 16.96 -9.15
C ASN A 236 -19.27 18.45 -9.42
N THR A 237 -18.29 19.13 -8.80
CA THR A 237 -18.01 20.54 -9.05
C THR A 237 -17.53 20.77 -10.48
N TRP A 238 -16.57 19.97 -10.97
CA TRP A 238 -16.07 20.09 -12.33
C TRP A 238 -17.17 19.84 -13.37
N MET A 239 -18.01 18.82 -13.15
CA MET A 239 -19.14 18.52 -14.02
C MET A 239 -20.21 19.63 -13.97
N ALA A 240 -20.44 20.23 -12.80
CA ALA A 240 -21.33 21.39 -12.66
C ALA A 240 -20.78 22.62 -13.38
N ASP A 241 -19.48 22.91 -13.25
CA ASP A 241 -18.80 24.00 -13.93
C ASP A 241 -18.77 23.80 -15.45
N LEU A 242 -18.48 22.59 -15.92
CA LEU A 242 -18.54 22.24 -17.33
C LEU A 242 -19.96 22.44 -17.86
N ARG A 243 -20.98 21.98 -17.13
CA ARG A 243 -22.38 22.18 -17.50
C ARG A 243 -22.75 23.66 -17.51
N HIS A 244 -22.31 24.43 -16.52
CA HIS A 244 -22.66 25.84 -16.40
C HIS A 244 -21.93 26.73 -17.41
N ASN A 245 -20.62 26.59 -17.51
CA ASN A 245 -19.80 27.46 -18.36
C ASN A 245 -19.88 27.06 -19.84
N TYR A 246 -19.96 25.76 -20.12
CA TYR A 246 -19.88 25.25 -21.49
C TYR A 246 -21.25 24.85 -22.07
N PHE A 247 -22.12 24.21 -21.30
CA PHE A 247 -23.41 23.71 -21.82
C PHE A 247 -24.62 24.62 -21.53
N ASN A 248 -24.52 25.63 -20.65
CA ASN A 248 -25.63 26.57 -20.44
C ASN A 248 -25.52 27.85 -21.28
N THR A 249 -24.41 28.06 -22.00
CA THR A 249 -24.28 29.17 -22.95
C THR A 249 -24.68 28.70 -24.35
N PRO A 250 -25.72 29.29 -24.97
CA PRO A 250 -26.19 28.88 -26.30
C PRO A 250 -25.07 28.88 -27.35
N TRP A 251 -24.14 29.83 -27.24
CA TRP A 251 -23.00 30.01 -28.15
C TRP A 251 -21.98 28.87 -28.10
N SER A 252 -21.70 28.31 -26.92
CA SER A 252 -20.75 27.18 -26.79
C SER A 252 -21.33 25.90 -27.39
N ILE A 253 -22.64 25.65 -27.20
CA ILE A 253 -23.32 24.52 -27.87
C ILE A 253 -23.27 24.69 -29.38
N ILE A 254 -23.58 25.89 -29.89
CA ILE A 254 -23.50 26.17 -31.33
C ILE A 254 -22.08 25.94 -31.86
N SER A 255 -21.05 26.36 -31.13
CA SER A 255 -19.65 26.15 -31.51
C SER A 255 -19.28 24.67 -31.64
N VAL A 256 -19.69 23.83 -30.69
CA VAL A 256 -19.47 22.37 -30.72
C VAL A 256 -20.20 21.72 -31.90
N VAL A 257 -21.46 22.11 -32.13
CA VAL A 257 -22.25 21.59 -33.25
C VAL A 257 -21.63 22.00 -34.59
N CYS A 258 -21.20 23.25 -34.75
CA CYS A 258 -20.50 23.70 -35.94
C CYS A 258 -19.19 22.94 -36.17
N ALA A 259 -18.37 22.74 -35.12
CA ALA A 259 -17.13 21.97 -35.22
C ALA A 259 -17.38 20.52 -35.64
N PHE A 260 -18.43 19.90 -35.10
CA PHE A 260 -18.84 18.55 -35.48
C PHE A 260 -19.29 18.46 -36.94
N ILE A 261 -20.13 19.40 -37.40
CA ILE A 261 -20.57 19.46 -38.80
C ILE A 261 -19.38 19.65 -39.74
N LEU A 262 -18.46 20.57 -39.43
CA LEU A 262 -17.25 20.80 -40.22
C LEU A 262 -16.36 19.56 -40.28
N MET A 263 -16.23 18.83 -39.17
CA MET A 263 -15.46 17.58 -39.12
C MET A 263 -16.09 16.50 -40.02
N VAL A 264 -17.40 16.32 -39.98
CA VAL A 264 -18.12 15.39 -40.88
C VAL A 264 -17.94 15.80 -42.34
N PHE A 265 -18.07 17.09 -42.64
CA PHE A 265 -17.89 17.61 -43.99
C PHE A 265 -16.46 17.36 -44.51
N ALA A 266 -15.45 17.56 -43.66
CA ALA A 266 -14.06 17.27 -43.97
C ALA A 266 -13.81 15.78 -44.24
N MET A 267 -14.43 14.88 -43.45
CA MET A 267 -14.34 13.43 -43.69
C MET A 267 -14.95 13.04 -45.03
N ILE A 268 -16.13 13.57 -45.37
CA ILE A 268 -16.79 13.34 -46.66
C ILE A 268 -15.89 13.84 -47.80
N GLN A 269 -15.39 15.07 -47.70
CA GLN A 269 -14.48 15.66 -48.69
C GLN A 269 -13.21 14.82 -48.89
N ALA A 270 -12.63 14.28 -47.82
CA ALA A 270 -11.46 13.42 -47.88
C ALA A 270 -11.76 12.10 -48.62
N ILE A 271 -12.93 11.48 -48.38
CA ILE A 271 -13.35 10.26 -49.07
C ILE A 271 -13.53 10.51 -50.58
N TRP A 272 -14.24 11.59 -50.95
CA TRP A 272 -14.44 11.95 -52.36
C TRP A 272 -13.16 12.38 -53.08
N SER A 273 -12.14 12.87 -52.36
CA SER A 273 -10.85 13.22 -52.98
C SER A 273 -9.97 12.00 -53.26
N ILE A 274 -10.26 10.86 -52.63
CA ILE A 274 -9.51 9.60 -52.80
C ILE A 274 -10.14 8.71 -53.87
N LEU A 275 -11.47 8.78 -54.03
CA LEU A 275 -12.24 8.06 -55.05
C LEU A 275 -12.07 8.70 -56.44
#